data_AF-A0A090MTM0-F1
#
_entry.id   AF-A0A090MTM0-F1
#
_cell.length_a   1.000
_cell.length_b   1.000
_cell.length_c   1.000
_cell.angle_alpha   90.00
_cell.angle_beta   90.00
_cell.angle_gamma   90.00
#
_symmetry.space_group_name_H-M   'P 1'
#
loop_
_entity.id
_entity.type
_entity.pdbx_description
1 polymer ?
#
loop_
_entity_poly.entity_id
_entity_poly.type
_entity_poly.pdbx_seq_one_letter_code
_entity_poly.pdbx_strand_id
1 'polypeptide(L)'
;YNRRSPINLWPEWTGAMHGDDLNDIFGIPFRHPEKYDRQILQDEKDYSEMVMWAIGNFTKEGKTTDGWNKIDTTNHKAFVLYGKLGEGEEKKYTDVTPPTCTEFYKLYEESVKRRKSLNSITTTPPNLPE
;
A
#
# COMPACT_ATOMS: atom_id res chain seq x y z
N TYR A 1 -3.04 2.97 -0.44
CA TYR A 1 -3.48 3.94 -1.45
C TYR A 1 -4.28 3.18 -2.50
N ASN A 2 -5.48 3.62 -2.86
CA ASN A 2 -6.37 2.85 -3.74
C ASN A 2 -7.07 3.74 -4.77
N ARG A 3 -6.35 4.74 -5.29
CA ARG A 3 -6.89 5.70 -6.26
C ARG A 3 -6.13 5.56 -7.57
N ARG A 4 -6.85 5.34 -8.67
CA ARG A 4 -6.23 5.34 -9.99
C ARG A 4 -5.94 6.77 -10.40
N SER A 5 -4.70 7.05 -10.83
CA SER A 5 -4.34 8.35 -11.37
C SER A 5 -5.06 8.61 -12.70
N PRO A 6 -5.63 9.80 -12.94
CA PRO A 6 -6.28 10.11 -14.22
C PRO A 6 -5.29 10.18 -15.39
N ILE A 7 -4.00 10.34 -15.10
CA ILE A 7 -2.91 10.36 -16.09
C ILE A 7 -2.24 8.99 -16.26
N ASN A 8 -2.80 7.94 -15.66
CA ASN A 8 -2.27 6.58 -15.75
C ASN A 8 -2.48 6.03 -17.18
N LEU A 9 -1.38 5.65 -17.83
CA LEU A 9 -1.35 5.15 -19.22
C LEU A 9 -1.77 3.68 -19.37
N TRP A 10 -1.86 2.94 -18.27
CA TRP A 10 -2.19 1.51 -18.29
C TRP A 10 -3.69 1.29 -18.52
N PRO A 11 -4.13 0.11 -18.97
CA PRO A 11 -5.55 -0.18 -19.14
C PRO A 11 -6.36 0.03 -17.84
N GLU A 12 -7.62 0.47 -17.95
CA GLU A 12 -8.46 0.80 -16.78
C GLU A 12 -8.61 -0.36 -15.79
N TRP A 13 -8.68 -1.60 -16.28
CA TRP A 13 -8.81 -2.80 -15.44
C TRP A 13 -7.64 -3.01 -14.47
N THR A 14 -6.50 -2.35 -14.70
CA THR A 14 -5.34 -2.40 -13.80
C THR A 14 -5.56 -1.63 -12.49
N GLY A 15 -6.57 -0.76 -12.43
CA GLY A 15 -6.88 0.01 -11.23
C GLY A 15 -5.75 0.98 -10.85
N ALA A 16 -5.49 1.10 -9.54
CA ALA A 16 -4.36 1.88 -9.02
C ALA A 16 -3.08 1.02 -9.08
N MET A 17 -2.15 1.38 -9.96
CA MET A 17 -0.91 0.61 -10.09
C MET A 17 0.14 1.02 -9.06
N HIS A 18 1.13 0.15 -8.86
CA HIS A 18 2.30 0.49 -8.06
C HIS A 18 2.97 1.77 -8.61
N GLY A 19 3.13 2.77 -7.75
CA GLY A 19 3.71 4.06 -8.08
C GLY A 19 2.71 5.16 -8.45
N ASP A 20 1.40 4.85 -8.58
CA ASP A 20 0.38 5.88 -8.84
C ASP A 20 0.31 6.91 -7.69
N ASP A 21 0.56 6.44 -6.46
CA ASP A 21 0.60 7.23 -5.23
C ASP A 21 1.67 8.33 -5.26
N LEU A 22 2.77 8.10 -5.97
CA LEU A 22 3.87 9.07 -6.09
C LEU A 22 3.42 10.36 -6.78
N ASN A 23 2.40 10.30 -7.65
CA ASN A 23 1.89 11.50 -8.31
C ASN A 23 1.34 12.51 -7.30
N ASP A 24 0.57 12.02 -6.33
CA ASP A 24 -0.06 12.87 -5.33
C ASP A 24 0.89 13.22 -4.19
N ILE A 25 1.73 12.27 -3.75
CA ILE A 25 2.74 12.51 -2.70
C ILE A 25 3.72 13.60 -3.11
N PHE A 26 4.06 13.69 -4.40
CA PHE A 26 5.02 14.68 -4.90
C PHE A 26 4.39 15.81 -5.70
N GLY A 27 3.08 16.07 -5.60
CA GLY A 27 2.51 17.28 -6.19
C GLY A 27 2.56 17.34 -7.72
N ILE A 28 2.43 16.22 -8.44
CA ILE A 28 2.46 16.20 -9.91
C ILE A 28 1.37 17.11 -10.53
N PRO A 29 0.13 17.20 -10.01
CA PRO A 29 -0.86 18.17 -10.50
C PRO A 29 -0.41 19.64 -10.41
N PHE A 30 0.49 19.97 -9.47
CA PHE A 30 1.06 21.31 -9.33
C PHE A 30 2.27 21.52 -10.26
N ARG A 31 3.15 20.53 -10.36
CA ARG A 31 4.39 20.60 -11.15
C ARG A 31 4.16 20.42 -12.65
N HIS A 32 3.16 19.62 -13.02
CA HIS A 32 2.83 19.23 -14.38
C HIS A 32 1.32 19.33 -14.64
N PRO A 33 0.69 20.51 -14.46
CA PRO A 33 -0.74 20.70 -14.66
C PRO A 33 -1.19 20.39 -16.10
N GLU A 34 -0.29 20.49 -17.07
CA GLU A 34 -0.53 20.18 -18.48
C GLU A 34 -0.89 18.72 -18.75
N LYS A 35 -0.59 17.81 -17.81
CA LYS A 35 -0.92 16.39 -17.95
C LYS A 35 -2.38 16.08 -17.64
N TYR A 36 -3.10 17.00 -16.99
CA TYR A 36 -4.45 16.77 -16.49
C TYR A 36 -5.48 17.53 -17.31
N ASP A 37 -6.69 16.98 -17.41
CA ASP A 37 -7.82 17.71 -17.99
C ASP A 37 -8.13 18.94 -17.11
N ARG A 38 -8.38 20.09 -17.74
CA ARG A 38 -8.71 21.35 -17.07
C ARG A 38 -9.94 21.23 -16.17
N GLN A 39 -10.89 20.37 -16.53
CA GLN A 39 -12.12 20.17 -15.76
C GLN A 39 -11.88 19.50 -14.40
N ILE A 40 -10.83 18.68 -14.28
CA ILE A 40 -10.51 17.93 -13.04
C ILE A 40 -9.24 18.45 -12.35
N LEU A 41 -8.43 19.27 -13.02
CA LEU A 41 -7.13 19.70 -12.53
C LEU A 41 -7.18 20.28 -11.10
N GLN A 42 -8.21 21.04 -10.76
CA GLN A 42 -8.34 21.59 -9.41
C GLN A 42 -8.61 20.49 -8.38
N ASP A 43 -9.52 19.55 -8.66
CA ASP A 43 -9.76 18.41 -7.76
C ASP A 43 -8.49 17.55 -7.58
N GLU A 44 -7.68 17.39 -8.63
CA GLU A 44 -6.39 16.69 -8.54
C GLU A 44 -5.37 17.42 -7.68
N LYS A 45 -5.31 18.76 -7.80
CA LYS A 45 -4.47 19.60 -6.94
C LYS A 45 -4.90 19.51 -5.48
N ASP A 46 -6.19 19.66 -5.21
CA ASP A 46 -6.75 19.57 -3.86
C ASP A 46 -6.47 18.20 -3.25
N TYR A 47 -6.63 17.13 -4.04
CA TYR A 47 -6.33 15.78 -3.58
C TYR A 47 -4.84 15.59 -3.25
N SER A 48 -3.96 16.02 -4.17
CA SER A 48 -2.52 15.94 -3.98
C SER A 48 -2.06 16.78 -2.77
N GLU A 49 -2.62 17.97 -2.59
CA GLU A 49 -2.35 18.83 -1.43
C GLU A 49 -2.68 18.12 -0.12
N MET A 50 -3.86 17.50 -0.01
CA MET A 50 -4.23 16.75 1.19
C MET A 50 -3.29 15.57 1.46
N VAL A 51 -2.87 14.83 0.44
CA VAL A 51 -1.89 13.74 0.60
C VAL A 51 -0.55 14.29 1.08
N MET A 52 -0.07 15.37 0.47
CA MET A 52 1.17 16.05 0.88
C MET A 52 1.10 16.52 2.33
N TRP A 53 -0.01 17.12 2.77
CA TRP A 53 -0.20 17.53 4.16
C TRP A 53 -0.28 16.35 5.12
N ALA A 54 -0.97 15.27 4.75
CA ALA A 54 -1.04 14.07 5.58
C ALA A 54 0.35 13.47 5.84
N ILE A 55 1.18 13.36 4.79
CA ILE A 55 2.56 12.89 4.92
C ILE A 55 3.43 13.93 5.65
N GLY A 56 3.32 15.22 5.31
CA GLY A 56 4.09 16.29 5.92
C GLY A 56 3.87 16.40 7.44
N ASN A 57 2.62 16.37 7.88
CA ASN A 57 2.27 16.37 9.30
C ASN A 57 2.82 15.14 10.01
N PHE A 58 2.75 13.96 9.39
CA PHE A 58 3.34 12.75 9.94
C PHE A 58 4.85 12.88 10.12
N THR A 59 5.56 13.41 9.12
CA THR A 59 7.02 13.60 9.21
C THR A 59 7.43 14.62 10.27
N LYS A 60 6.60 15.65 10.51
CA LYS A 60 6.89 16.74 11.44
C LYS A 60 6.55 16.38 12.88
N GLU A 61 5.40 15.73 13.11
CA GLU A 61 4.80 15.58 14.44
C GLU A 61 4.65 14.11 14.86
N GLY A 62 4.92 13.16 13.95
CA GLY A 62 4.60 11.74 14.16
C GLY A 62 3.10 11.46 14.18
N LYS A 63 2.28 12.45 13.79
CA LYS A 63 0.81 12.39 13.78
C LYS A 63 0.29 12.51 12.35
N THR A 64 -0.65 11.65 12.01
CA THR A 64 -1.39 11.67 10.75
C THR A 64 -2.58 12.63 10.84
N THR A 65 -3.29 12.83 9.72
CA THR A 65 -4.56 13.59 9.67
C THR A 65 -5.61 12.99 10.62
N ASP A 66 -6.50 13.82 11.16
CA ASP A 66 -7.54 13.40 12.10
C ASP A 66 -8.37 12.22 11.59
N GLY A 67 -8.42 11.17 12.42
CA GLY A 67 -9.11 9.93 12.10
C GLY A 67 -8.40 9.08 11.06
N TRP A 68 -7.08 9.20 10.90
CA TRP A 68 -6.20 8.14 10.42
C TRP A 68 -5.65 7.38 11.63
N ASN A 69 -6.30 6.27 11.99
CA ASN A 69 -5.95 5.48 13.16
C ASN A 69 -4.63 4.72 12.97
N LYS A 70 -3.88 4.56 14.07
CA LYS A 70 -2.69 3.71 14.10
C LYS A 70 -3.07 2.25 13.85
N ILE A 71 -2.29 1.59 13.00
CA ILE A 71 -2.34 0.14 12.80
C ILE A 71 -1.60 -0.53 13.96
N ASP A 72 -2.17 -1.59 14.52
CA ASP A 72 -1.53 -2.41 15.54
C ASP A 72 -1.86 -3.89 15.35
N THR A 73 -1.43 -4.76 16.28
CA THR A 73 -1.62 -6.21 16.18
C THR A 73 -3.06 -6.68 16.37
N THR A 74 -3.96 -5.80 16.83
CA THR A 74 -5.40 -6.06 17.01
C THR A 74 -6.25 -5.35 15.96
N ASN A 75 -5.80 -4.18 15.50
CA ASN A 75 -6.44 -3.37 14.48
C ASN A 75 -5.59 -3.34 13.21
N HIS A 76 -5.85 -4.29 12.32
CA HIS A 76 -5.15 -4.42 11.03
C HIS A 76 -5.74 -3.51 9.96
N LYS A 77 -6.53 -2.51 10.33
CA LYS A 77 -7.19 -1.63 9.37
C LYS A 77 -6.33 -0.41 9.06
N ALA A 78 -5.90 -0.30 7.82
CA ALA A 78 -5.25 0.91 7.31
C ALA A 78 -6.28 1.90 6.78
N PHE A 79 -5.96 3.18 6.94
CA PHE A 79 -6.67 4.27 6.30
C PHE A 79 -6.46 4.20 4.78
N VAL A 80 -7.54 4.31 4.02
CA VAL A 80 -7.51 4.27 2.56
C VAL A 80 -7.48 5.70 2.02
N LEU A 81 -6.35 6.08 1.43
CA LEU A 81 -6.27 7.27 0.58
C LEU A 81 -7.07 7.02 -0.71
N TYR A 82 -8.31 7.52 -0.73
CA TYR A 82 -9.27 7.44 -1.82
C TYR A 82 -10.27 8.60 -1.70
N GLY A 83 -10.41 9.43 -2.75
CA GLY A 83 -11.39 10.51 -2.78
C GLY A 83 -11.03 11.72 -1.90
N LYS A 84 -12.00 12.59 -1.60
CA LYS A 84 -11.76 13.78 -0.76
C LYS A 84 -11.51 13.35 0.70
N LEU A 85 -10.53 13.96 1.36
CA LEU A 85 -10.17 13.72 2.76
C LEU A 85 -10.55 15.00 3.52
N GLY A 86 -11.60 14.95 4.33
CA GLY A 86 -12.13 16.14 4.97
C GLY A 86 -13.04 15.82 6.15
N GLU A 87 -13.37 16.83 6.93
CA GLU A 87 -14.34 16.73 8.01
C GLU A 87 -15.74 16.48 7.42
N GLY A 88 -16.37 15.35 7.77
CA GLY A 88 -17.68 14.93 7.23
C GLY A 88 -17.62 13.93 6.07
N GLU A 89 -16.45 13.69 5.47
CA GLU A 89 -16.27 12.65 4.43
C GLU A 89 -16.14 11.25 5.05
N GLU A 90 -16.73 10.24 4.40
CA GLU A 90 -16.69 8.85 4.90
C GLU A 90 -15.26 8.30 4.84
N LYS A 91 -14.65 8.13 6.01
CA LYS A 91 -13.30 7.59 6.15
C LYS A 91 -13.31 6.10 5.84
N LYS A 92 -12.62 5.72 4.76
CA LYS A 92 -12.51 4.32 4.35
C LYS A 92 -11.31 3.64 4.99
N TYR A 93 -11.55 2.43 5.47
CA TYR A 93 -10.56 1.59 6.10
C TYR A 93 -10.59 0.21 5.45
N THR A 94 -9.41 -0.37 5.25
CA THR A 94 -9.27 -1.73 4.73
C THR A 94 -8.37 -2.55 5.61
N ASP A 95 -8.69 -3.82 5.77
CA ASP A 95 -7.78 -4.78 6.37
C ASP A 95 -6.54 -4.94 5.47
N VAL A 96 -5.35 -4.80 6.05
CA VAL A 96 -4.07 -4.97 5.33
C VAL A 96 -3.51 -6.38 5.40
N THR A 97 -4.16 -7.27 6.15
CA THR A 97 -3.81 -8.68 6.26
C THR A 97 -4.95 -9.56 5.71
N PRO A 98 -5.30 -9.46 4.42
CA PRO A 98 -6.35 -10.29 3.85
C PRO A 98 -6.02 -11.79 3.96
N PRO A 99 -7.01 -12.69 3.80
CA PRO A 99 -6.81 -14.13 3.84
C PRO A 99 -5.68 -14.61 2.92
N THR A 100 -5.51 -13.97 1.75
CA THR A 100 -4.43 -14.28 0.81
C THR A 100 -3.03 -14.07 1.41
N CYS A 101 -2.81 -13.01 2.19
CA CYS A 101 -1.54 -12.80 2.91
C CYS A 101 -1.31 -13.89 3.95
N THR A 102 -2.36 -14.27 4.68
CA THR A 102 -2.30 -15.32 5.71
C THR A 102 -1.97 -16.68 5.09
N GLU A 103 -2.65 -17.06 4.02
CA GLU A 103 -2.40 -18.33 3.33
C GLU A 103 -1.02 -18.37 2.66
N PHE A 104 -0.60 -17.27 2.03
CA PHE A 104 0.75 -17.19 1.47
C PHE A 104 1.83 -17.36 2.54
N TYR A 105 1.67 -16.72 3.70
CA TYR A 105 2.60 -16.85 4.82
C TYR A 105 2.69 -18.29 5.33
N LYS A 106 1.55 -18.98 5.48
CA LYS A 106 1.51 -20.40 5.86
C LYS A 106 2.29 -21.27 4.86
N LEU A 107 2.02 -21.11 3.57
CA LEU A 107 2.72 -21.85 2.51
C LEU A 107 4.23 -21.57 2.50
N TYR A 108 4.62 -20.32 2.74
CA TYR A 108 6.02 -19.94 2.88
C TYR A 108 6.69 -20.65 4.07
N GLU A 109 6.06 -20.68 5.24
CA GLU A 109 6.60 -21.36 6.42
C GLU A 109 6.75 -22.87 6.19
N GLU A 110 5.75 -23.51 5.57
CA GLU A 110 5.80 -24.93 5.20
C GLU A 110 6.94 -25.22 4.22
N SER A 111 7.13 -24.36 3.22
CA SER A 111 8.25 -24.40 2.26
C SER A 111 9.60 -24.33 2.97
N VAL A 112 9.75 -23.41 3.93
CA VAL A 112 10.99 -23.26 4.73
C VAL A 112 11.24 -24.52 5.57
N LYS A 113 10.21 -25.06 6.24
CA LYS A 113 10.30 -26.29 7.05
C LYS A 113 10.72 -27.49 6.17
N ARG A 114 10.10 -27.64 5.00
CA ARG A 114 10.43 -28.72 4.05
C ARG A 114 11.88 -28.63 3.57
N ARG A 115 12.37 -27.43 3.21
CA ARG A 115 13.77 -27.23 2.79
C ARG A 115 14.76 -27.59 3.89
N LYS A 116 14.49 -27.20 5.14
CA LYS A 116 15.34 -27.57 6.29
C LYS A 116 15.41 -29.08 6.50
N SER A 117 14.28 -29.78 6.42
CA SER A 117 14.23 -31.25 6.53
C SER A 117 15.03 -31.94 5.41
N LEU A 118 14.89 -31.50 4.16
CA LEU A 118 15.64 -32.07 3.03
C LEU A 118 17.15 -31.92 3.19
N ASN A 119 17.61 -30.72 3.60
CA ASN A 119 19.02 -30.47 3.84
C ASN A 119 19.58 -31.32 4.98
N SER A 120 18.78 -31.62 6.01
CA SER A 120 19.21 -32.51 7.10
C SER A 120 19.37 -33.97 6.68
N ILE A 121 18.60 -34.42 5.67
CA ILE A 121 18.69 -35.79 5.13
C ILE A 121 19.94 -35.95 4.26
N THR A 122 20.32 -34.91 3.50
CA THR A 122 21.47 -34.97 2.58
C THR A 122 22.83 -34.93 3.30
N THR A 123 22.87 -34.47 4.56
CA THR A 123 24.09 -34.40 5.37
C THR A 123 24.39 -35.66 6.17
N THR A 124 23.53 -36.68 6.14
CA THR A 124 23.76 -37.94 6.87
C THR A 124 24.40 -38.95 5.92
N PRO A 125 25.69 -39.33 6.08
CA PRO A 125 26.33 -40.30 5.19
C PRO A 125 25.67 -41.68 5.32
N PRO A 126 25.58 -42.46 4.23
CA PRO A 126 25.08 -43.83 4.30
C PRO A 126 26.06 -44.66 5.15
N ASN A 127 25.57 -45.23 6.25
CA ASN A 127 26.30 -46.23 7.02
C ASN A 127 26.61 -47.40 6.09
N LEU A 128 27.88 -47.53 5.66
CA LEU A 128 28.39 -48.73 5.01
C LEU A 128 28.54 -49.83 6.07
N PRO A 129 27.92 -51.00 5.90
CA PRO A 129 28.18 -52.15 6.76
C PRO A 129 29.61 -52.67 6.55
N GLU A 130 30.32 -52.98 7.64
CA GLU A 130 31.61 -53.68 7.66
C GLU A 130 31.51 -55.13 7.14
#